data_AF-A0A482T8D3-F1
#
_entry.id   AF-A0A482T8D3-F1
#
_cell.length_a   1.000
_cell.length_b   1.000
_cell.length_c   1.000
_cell.angle_alpha   90.00
_cell.angle_beta   90.00
_cell.angle_gamma   90.00
#
_symmetry.space_group_name_H-M   'P 1'
#
loop_
_entity.id
_entity.type
_entity.pdbx_description
1 polymer ?
#
loop_
_entity_poly.entity_id
_entity_poly.type
_entity_poly.pdbx_seq_one_letter_code
_entity_poly.pdbx_strand_id
1 'polypeptide(L)'
;MTLDPVHVDGIAKLAGQVRETVETSDQEAAAEEVWDSFLDPLWQDGTKILEPLGEQRRRKVPIEDIALADPPFPTQHGLDSGTINPTTFKNGLVLDVAQAAMGSVPSDVELHRGRTIIMAVHSNDATLGFDGEWQGGDRGYAKRRVLDVPQVDRYEQRVVHALALYLAESQHALTNADVVEDLFILDGPIYPTGVLRWADRDTELADLLAEDDRPKTVVNNYVDLVERFVERDVPMVGFIKNSSTKALTRALRRKTNAPWVNDTAFFRRILERRDDDGERQTDCLTTTNWFRSRGGTDGIMAADGDALGIERSLDPEAYEVTFFVLYDPRSDLVFRVEAPYAFTKDPECRAKLTRQILHDVAREQGPPLAIGKADELAKIDRQGSEELTRRIERTFETDREREFNDIRWGAVEESF
;
A
#
# COMPACT_ATOMS: atom_id res chain seq x y z
N MET A 1 -22.91 23.29 -2.97
CA MET A 1 -23.86 23.75 -1.92
C MET A 1 -23.18 23.58 -0.59
N THR A 2 -22.99 24.66 0.16
CA THR A 2 -22.49 24.61 1.54
C THR A 2 -23.64 24.38 2.50
N LEU A 3 -23.44 23.59 3.55
CA LEU A 3 -24.41 23.38 4.62
C LEU A 3 -24.73 24.72 5.30
N ASP A 4 -26.01 24.97 5.54
CA ASP A 4 -26.46 26.11 6.33
C ASP A 4 -25.94 25.97 7.78
N PRO A 5 -25.41 27.03 8.41
CA PRO A 5 -24.94 27.00 9.80
C PRO A 5 -25.93 26.40 10.79
N VAL A 6 -27.24 26.58 10.59
CA VAL A 6 -28.27 26.00 11.47
C VAL A 6 -28.27 24.47 11.39
N HIS A 7 -27.98 23.89 10.22
CA HIS A 7 -27.83 22.45 10.05
C HIS A 7 -26.51 21.94 10.63
N VAL A 8 -25.43 22.75 10.59
CA VAL A 8 -24.15 22.40 11.22
C VAL A 8 -24.31 22.25 12.73
N ASP A 9 -25.00 23.18 13.39
CA ASP A 9 -25.27 23.10 14.83
C ASP A 9 -26.17 21.91 15.19
N GLY A 10 -27.14 21.59 14.34
CA GLY A 10 -27.97 20.39 14.49
C GLY A 10 -27.16 19.10 14.40
N ILE A 11 -26.24 19.02 13.44
CA ILE A 11 -25.33 17.87 13.26
C ILE A 11 -24.38 17.74 14.45
N ALA A 12 -23.83 18.86 14.96
CA ALA A 12 -22.96 18.85 16.13
C ALA A 12 -23.68 18.31 17.38
N LYS A 13 -24.96 18.64 17.56
CA LYS A 13 -25.78 18.10 18.65
C LYS A 13 -26.01 16.59 18.52
N LEU A 14 -26.27 16.09 17.30
CA LEU A 14 -26.37 14.66 17.03
C LEU A 14 -25.05 13.93 17.34
N ALA A 15 -23.91 14.53 16.99
CA ALA A 15 -22.60 13.99 17.35
C ALA A 15 -22.39 13.93 18.88
N GLY A 16 -22.89 14.91 19.63
CA GLY A 16 -22.88 14.90 21.09
C GLY A 16 -23.63 13.72 21.71
N GLN A 17 -24.78 13.35 21.15
CA GLN A 17 -25.57 12.19 21.62
C GLN A 17 -24.84 10.86 21.40
N VAL A 18 -24.11 10.73 20.27
CA VAL A 18 -23.28 9.56 20.00
C VAL A 18 -22.10 9.49 20.97
N ARG A 19 -21.47 10.65 21.27
CA ARG A 19 -20.34 10.75 22.21
C ARG A 19 -20.68 10.20 23.59
N GLU A 20 -21.84 10.56 24.16
CA GLU A 20 -22.27 10.06 25.48
C GLU A 20 -22.35 8.52 25.53
N THR A 21 -22.72 7.88 24.41
CA THR A 21 -22.76 6.41 24.31
C THR A 21 -21.35 5.83 24.16
N VAL A 22 -20.47 6.46 23.38
CA VAL A 22 -19.10 6.00 23.15
C VAL A 22 -18.22 6.17 24.39
N GLU A 23 -18.41 7.23 25.19
CA GLU A 23 -17.68 7.44 26.45
C GLU A 23 -17.94 6.35 27.51
N THR A 24 -19.03 5.58 27.38
CA THR A 24 -19.28 4.41 28.25
C THR A 24 -18.55 3.13 27.80
N SER A 25 -17.93 3.14 26.61
CA SER A 25 -17.15 2.01 26.09
C SER A 25 -15.71 2.10 26.58
N ASP A 26 -15.28 1.14 27.40
CA ASP A 26 -13.88 0.99 27.81
C ASP A 26 -13.04 0.36 26.67
N GLN A 27 -12.79 1.16 25.63
CA GLN A 27 -11.99 0.74 24.48
C GLN A 27 -10.51 0.55 24.83
N GLU A 28 -10.03 1.10 25.96
CA GLU A 28 -8.64 0.92 26.40
C GLU A 28 -8.45 -0.47 26.99
N ALA A 29 -9.30 -0.85 27.94
CA ALA A 29 -9.25 -2.19 28.53
C ALA A 29 -9.44 -3.26 27.46
N ALA A 30 -10.34 -3.04 26.48
CA ALA A 30 -10.50 -3.96 25.36
C ALA A 30 -9.24 -4.07 24.49
N ALA A 31 -8.51 -2.97 24.31
CA ALA A 31 -7.27 -2.97 23.52
C ALA A 31 -6.14 -3.70 24.24
N GLU A 32 -5.98 -3.47 25.55
CA GLU A 32 -5.01 -4.16 26.39
C GLU A 32 -5.33 -5.66 26.51
N GLU A 33 -6.60 -6.04 26.68
CA GLU A 33 -7.01 -7.45 26.70
C GLU A 33 -6.66 -8.14 25.38
N VAL A 34 -6.95 -7.50 24.24
CA VAL A 34 -6.60 -8.03 22.92
C VAL A 34 -5.09 -8.19 22.79
N TRP A 35 -4.32 -7.18 23.19
CA TRP A 35 -2.86 -7.23 23.15
C TRP A 35 -2.34 -8.40 23.98
N ASP A 36 -2.72 -8.48 25.25
CA ASP A 36 -2.16 -9.45 26.21
C ASP A 36 -2.62 -10.89 25.96
N SER A 37 -3.80 -11.10 25.40
CA SER A 37 -4.43 -12.43 25.35
C SER A 37 -4.62 -13.02 23.95
N PHE A 38 -4.51 -12.23 22.88
CA PHE A 38 -4.92 -12.68 21.54
C PHE A 38 -3.88 -12.56 20.44
N LEU A 39 -2.81 -11.77 20.60
CA LEU A 39 -1.84 -11.54 19.51
C LEU A 39 -0.62 -12.47 19.52
N ASP A 40 -0.43 -13.27 20.57
CA ASP A 40 0.66 -14.25 20.71
C ASP A 40 0.16 -15.68 20.99
N PRO A 41 -0.25 -16.44 19.95
CA PRO A 41 -0.57 -15.97 18.60
C PRO A 41 -2.09 -15.82 18.38
N LEU A 42 -2.48 -15.08 17.33
CA LEU A 42 -3.87 -14.97 16.91
C LEU A 42 -4.27 -16.14 16.01
N TRP A 43 -5.31 -16.85 16.43
CA TRP A 43 -5.86 -18.00 15.70
C TRP A 43 -7.20 -17.67 15.03
N GLN A 44 -7.39 -18.12 13.80
CA GLN A 44 -8.69 -18.12 13.13
C GLN A 44 -8.93 -19.51 12.53
N ASP A 45 -10.06 -20.12 12.91
CA ASP A 45 -10.53 -21.40 12.35
C ASP A 45 -9.46 -22.52 12.40
N GLY A 46 -8.64 -22.54 13.45
CA GLY A 46 -7.56 -23.52 13.66
C GLY A 46 -6.22 -23.16 13.01
N THR A 47 -6.17 -22.09 12.21
CA THR A 47 -4.97 -21.57 11.55
C THR A 47 -4.41 -20.38 12.31
N LYS A 48 -3.08 -20.30 12.40
CA LYS A 48 -2.37 -19.18 13.01
C LYS A 48 -2.23 -18.04 12.02
N ILE A 49 -3.02 -16.98 12.19
CA ILE A 49 -3.07 -15.85 11.25
C ILE A 49 -2.14 -14.70 11.62
N LEU A 50 -1.68 -14.63 12.88
CA LEU A 50 -0.69 -13.66 13.33
C LEU A 50 0.15 -14.27 14.46
N GLU A 51 1.46 -14.03 14.45
CA GLU A 51 2.34 -14.35 15.58
C GLU A 51 3.50 -13.36 15.70
N PRO A 52 4.00 -13.07 16.91
CA PRO A 52 5.15 -12.22 17.09
C PRO A 52 6.44 -12.90 16.59
N LEU A 53 7.32 -12.13 15.96
CA LEU A 53 8.70 -12.54 15.70
C LEU A 53 9.56 -12.31 16.94
N GLY A 54 9.59 -13.32 17.80
CA GLY A 54 10.20 -13.27 19.13
C GLY A 54 9.20 -12.83 20.18
N GLU A 55 9.65 -12.03 21.14
CA GLU A 55 8.80 -11.55 22.23
C GLU A 55 7.80 -10.48 21.76
N GLN A 56 6.52 -10.65 22.12
CA GLN A 56 5.51 -9.61 21.98
C GLN A 56 5.81 -8.42 22.89
N ARG A 57 5.97 -7.23 22.32
CA ARG A 57 6.27 -6.01 23.09
C ARG A 57 5.91 -4.74 22.34
N ARG A 58 5.65 -3.69 23.11
CA ARG A 58 5.58 -2.31 22.63
C ARG A 58 6.89 -1.60 22.97
N ARG A 59 7.31 -0.67 22.13
CA ARG A 59 8.51 0.14 22.33
C ARG A 59 8.14 1.61 22.24
N LYS A 60 8.86 2.40 23.04
CA LYS A 60 8.83 3.86 23.00
C LYS A 60 10.24 4.35 22.66
N VAL A 61 10.36 5.26 21.70
CA VAL A 61 11.63 5.77 21.21
C VAL A 61 11.59 7.30 21.20
N PRO A 62 12.46 8.00 21.96
CA PRO A 62 12.52 9.46 21.93
C PRO A 62 12.85 9.97 20.53
N ILE A 63 12.04 10.91 20.03
CA ILE A 63 12.13 11.41 18.65
C ILE A 63 13.49 12.06 18.39
N GLU A 64 13.95 12.91 19.31
CA GLU A 64 15.22 13.63 19.18
C GLU A 64 16.41 12.65 19.08
N ASP A 65 16.42 11.63 19.95
CA ASP A 65 17.50 10.64 19.98
C ASP A 65 17.57 9.84 18.67
N ILE A 66 16.43 9.35 18.17
CA ILE A 66 16.43 8.52 16.97
C ILE A 66 16.65 9.34 15.70
N ALA A 67 16.23 10.61 15.66
CA ALA A 67 16.45 11.51 14.54
C ALA A 67 17.93 11.90 14.38
N LEU A 68 18.69 11.90 15.49
CA LEU A 68 20.13 12.23 15.52
C LEU A 68 21.02 10.99 15.39
N ALA A 69 20.47 9.78 15.53
CA ALA A 69 21.23 8.55 15.41
C ALA A 69 21.70 8.29 13.96
N ASP A 70 22.88 7.70 13.80
CA ASP A 70 23.37 7.31 12.48
C ASP A 70 22.44 6.24 11.87
N PRO A 71 21.91 6.46 10.65
CA PRO A 71 21.07 5.49 9.98
C PRO A 71 21.87 4.22 9.64
N PRO A 72 21.30 3.01 9.81
CA PRO A 72 21.99 1.76 9.50
C PRO A 72 22.26 1.53 8.02
N PHE A 73 21.51 2.16 7.11
CA PHE A 73 21.67 2.01 5.67
C PHE A 73 22.22 3.32 5.06
N PRO A 74 23.44 3.31 4.51
CA PRO A 74 24.04 4.49 3.88
C PRO A 74 23.25 5.05 2.70
N THR A 75 22.67 4.17 1.88
CA THR A 75 21.79 4.53 0.76
C THR A 75 20.38 3.98 0.95
N GLN A 76 19.40 4.67 0.38
CA GLN A 76 18.01 4.23 0.37
C GLN A 76 17.39 4.55 -0.98
N HIS A 77 16.58 3.63 -1.50
CA HIS A 77 15.91 3.77 -2.78
C HIS A 77 14.41 3.60 -2.57
N GLY A 78 13.66 4.67 -2.77
CA GLY A 78 12.20 4.70 -2.66
C GLY A 78 11.57 4.56 -4.03
N LEU A 79 10.46 3.86 -4.13
CA LEU A 79 9.73 3.72 -5.39
C LEU A 79 8.24 3.95 -5.16
N ASP A 80 7.63 4.70 -6.05
CA ASP A 80 6.20 4.98 -6.07
C ASP A 80 5.67 4.96 -7.51
N SER A 81 4.35 4.80 -7.64
CA SER A 81 3.63 4.85 -8.89
C SER A 81 2.34 5.69 -8.78
N GLY A 82 2.07 6.49 -9.81
CA GLY A 82 0.89 7.36 -9.88
C GLY A 82 0.11 7.11 -11.16
N THR A 83 -1.20 7.38 -11.14
CA THR A 83 -2.08 7.25 -12.31
C THR A 83 -2.83 8.53 -12.63
N ILE A 84 -3.45 8.61 -13.81
CA ILE A 84 -4.41 9.68 -14.15
C ILE A 84 -5.85 9.37 -13.74
N ASN A 85 -6.05 8.21 -13.08
CA ASN A 85 -7.32 7.56 -12.83
C ASN A 85 -8.03 7.05 -14.11
N PRO A 86 -8.75 5.93 -14.02
CA PRO A 86 -9.48 5.37 -15.15
C PRO A 86 -10.45 6.36 -15.77
N THR A 87 -10.47 6.41 -17.10
CA THR A 87 -11.41 7.22 -17.88
C THR A 87 -12.15 6.34 -18.88
N THR A 88 -13.48 6.40 -18.84
CA THR A 88 -14.36 5.79 -19.84
C THR A 88 -14.60 6.77 -20.99
N PHE A 89 -14.55 6.29 -22.23
CA PHE A 89 -14.75 7.07 -23.45
C PHE A 89 -16.04 6.64 -24.17
N LYS A 90 -16.66 7.57 -24.90
CA LYS A 90 -17.93 7.33 -25.60
C LYS A 90 -17.86 6.24 -26.69
N ASN A 91 -16.67 5.87 -27.12
CA ASN A 91 -16.46 4.77 -28.07
C ASN A 91 -16.35 3.39 -27.38
N GLY A 92 -16.58 3.31 -26.07
CA GLY A 92 -16.57 2.07 -25.29
C GLY A 92 -15.19 1.64 -24.79
N LEU A 93 -14.15 2.48 -24.94
CA LEU A 93 -12.85 2.24 -24.33
C LEU A 93 -12.84 2.69 -22.88
N VAL A 94 -12.23 1.89 -22.02
CA VAL A 94 -11.85 2.28 -20.66
C VAL A 94 -10.34 2.21 -20.58
N LEU A 95 -9.69 3.28 -20.11
CA LEU A 95 -8.24 3.29 -20.00
C LEU A 95 -7.75 3.99 -18.75
N ASP A 96 -6.57 3.57 -18.29
CA ASP A 96 -5.79 4.29 -17.32
C ASP A 96 -4.34 4.39 -17.80
N VAL A 97 -3.64 5.44 -17.35
CA VAL A 97 -2.21 5.62 -17.60
C VAL A 97 -1.52 5.75 -16.26
N ALA A 98 -0.66 4.79 -15.96
CA ALA A 98 0.20 4.79 -14.79
C ALA A 98 1.65 5.12 -15.17
N GLN A 99 2.36 5.79 -14.26
CA GLN A 99 3.81 5.89 -14.31
C GLN A 99 4.43 5.54 -12.96
N ALA A 100 5.61 4.93 -12.99
CA ALA A 100 6.43 4.67 -11.80
C ALA A 100 7.78 5.36 -11.89
N ALA A 101 8.30 5.77 -10.75
CA ALA A 101 9.59 6.44 -10.61
C ALA A 101 10.31 6.02 -9.32
N MET A 102 11.65 6.04 -9.35
CA MET A 102 12.49 5.75 -8.19
C MET A 102 13.24 7.00 -7.71
N GLY A 103 13.12 7.28 -6.41
CA GLY A 103 13.90 8.27 -5.69
C GLY A 103 15.03 7.62 -4.91
N SER A 104 16.06 8.39 -4.57
CA SER A 104 17.20 7.91 -3.77
C SER A 104 17.68 8.92 -2.75
N VAL A 105 18.28 8.41 -1.68
CA VAL A 105 18.98 9.16 -0.65
C VAL A 105 20.34 8.51 -0.44
N PRO A 106 21.46 9.22 -0.71
CA PRO A 106 21.58 10.54 -1.34
C PRO A 106 20.97 10.61 -2.75
N SER A 107 20.71 11.82 -3.25
CA SER A 107 20.06 12.01 -4.55
C SER A 107 20.94 11.56 -5.73
N ASP A 108 20.32 10.86 -6.68
CA ASP A 108 20.90 10.50 -7.98
C ASP A 108 19.98 11.00 -9.12
N VAL A 109 20.46 11.98 -9.88
CA VAL A 109 19.69 12.62 -10.96
C VAL A 109 19.38 11.66 -12.11
N GLU A 110 20.30 10.74 -12.41
CA GLU A 110 20.13 9.79 -13.51
C GLU A 110 19.02 8.79 -13.18
N LEU A 111 19.03 8.28 -11.95
CA LEU A 111 17.95 7.43 -11.44
C LEU A 111 16.62 8.17 -11.40
N HIS A 112 16.59 9.40 -10.87
CA HIS A 112 15.35 10.18 -10.68
C HIS A 112 14.65 10.52 -11.99
N ARG A 113 15.36 10.46 -13.12
CA ARG A 113 14.79 10.70 -14.45
C ARG A 113 14.08 9.47 -15.02
N GLY A 114 14.38 8.27 -14.53
CA GLY A 114 13.80 7.01 -15.00
C GLY A 114 12.27 6.99 -14.87
N ARG A 115 11.57 6.51 -15.90
CA ARG A 115 10.11 6.32 -15.92
C ARG A 115 9.74 4.99 -16.56
N THR A 116 8.83 4.28 -15.92
CA THR A 116 8.07 3.18 -16.53
C THR A 116 6.63 3.62 -16.68
N ILE A 117 6.07 3.61 -17.89
CA ILE A 117 4.74 4.11 -18.20
C ILE A 117 3.90 2.97 -18.80
N ILE A 118 2.74 2.69 -18.19
CA ILE A 118 1.78 1.72 -18.70
C ILE A 118 0.50 2.44 -19.08
N MET A 119 0.04 2.25 -20.31
CA MET A 119 -1.31 2.59 -20.73
C MET A 119 -2.12 1.31 -20.78
N ALA A 120 -2.99 1.09 -19.80
CA ALA A 120 -3.89 -0.06 -19.78
C ALA A 120 -5.19 0.30 -20.51
N VAL A 121 -5.61 -0.52 -21.47
CA VAL A 121 -6.78 -0.28 -22.30
C VAL A 121 -7.67 -1.51 -22.24
N HIS A 122 -8.94 -1.30 -21.92
CA HIS A 122 -10.01 -2.29 -21.98
C HIS A 122 -11.01 -1.91 -23.07
N SER A 123 -11.50 -2.93 -23.78
CA SER A 123 -12.61 -2.82 -24.72
C SER A 123 -13.47 -4.08 -24.70
N ASN A 124 -14.79 -3.88 -24.79
CA ASN A 124 -15.75 -4.97 -24.98
C ASN A 124 -15.82 -5.48 -26.43
N ASP A 125 -15.11 -4.85 -27.37
CA ASP A 125 -15.02 -5.33 -28.75
C ASP A 125 -13.89 -6.36 -28.89
N ALA A 126 -14.25 -7.64 -28.91
CA ALA A 126 -13.32 -8.76 -29.02
C ALA A 126 -12.55 -8.81 -30.36
N THR A 127 -12.87 -7.94 -31.33
CA THR A 127 -12.09 -7.82 -32.58
C THR A 127 -10.90 -6.87 -32.45
N LEU A 128 -10.82 -6.12 -31.35
CA LEU A 128 -9.73 -5.19 -31.07
C LEU A 128 -8.65 -5.88 -30.22
N GLY A 129 -7.39 -5.56 -30.52
CA GLY A 129 -6.24 -5.99 -29.74
C GLY A 129 -5.24 -4.84 -29.63
N PHE A 130 -4.81 -4.53 -28.42
CA PHE A 130 -4.01 -3.33 -28.12
C PHE A 130 -2.60 -3.64 -27.60
N ASP A 131 -2.27 -4.91 -27.39
CA ASP A 131 -1.04 -5.27 -26.69
C ASP A 131 0.18 -4.84 -27.51
N GLY A 132 1.02 -4.02 -26.89
CA GLY A 132 2.20 -3.44 -27.51
C GLY A 132 3.48 -3.99 -26.91
N GLU A 133 4.54 -4.05 -27.72
CA GLU A 133 5.88 -4.26 -27.20
C GLU A 133 6.37 -3.06 -26.38
N TRP A 134 7.34 -3.29 -25.51
CA TRP A 134 8.02 -2.23 -24.77
C TRP A 134 8.75 -1.29 -25.73
N GLN A 135 8.49 0.01 -25.57
CA GLN A 135 9.15 1.06 -26.34
C GLN A 135 10.01 1.94 -25.44
N GLY A 136 11.21 2.27 -25.91
CA GLY A 136 12.04 3.29 -25.30
C GLY A 136 11.52 4.71 -25.57
N GLY A 137 11.91 5.64 -24.71
CA GLY A 137 11.63 7.06 -24.81
C GLY A 137 12.63 7.87 -24.00
N ASP A 138 12.55 9.20 -24.10
CA ASP A 138 13.40 10.14 -23.38
C ASP A 138 14.88 9.72 -23.32
N ARG A 139 15.52 9.46 -24.48
CA ARG A 139 16.94 9.06 -24.55
C ARG A 139 17.33 7.84 -23.67
N GLY A 140 16.38 6.96 -23.39
CA GLY A 140 16.58 5.75 -22.58
C GLY A 140 16.05 5.86 -21.15
N TYR A 141 15.64 7.05 -20.69
CA TYR A 141 15.06 7.22 -19.36
C TYR A 141 13.58 6.86 -19.27
N ALA A 142 12.88 6.66 -20.40
CA ALA A 142 11.49 6.20 -20.37
C ALA A 142 11.35 4.83 -21.04
N LYS A 143 10.60 3.95 -20.39
CA LYS A 143 10.05 2.72 -20.99
C LYS A 143 8.54 2.82 -20.95
N ARG A 144 7.87 2.50 -22.06
CA ARG A 144 6.42 2.58 -22.16
C ARG A 144 5.82 1.38 -22.87
N ARG A 145 4.63 0.98 -22.47
CA ARG A 145 3.87 -0.12 -23.08
C ARG A 145 2.37 0.18 -23.04
N VAL A 146 1.67 -0.23 -24.09
CA VAL A 146 0.20 -0.37 -24.07
C VAL A 146 -0.10 -1.79 -23.62
N LEU A 147 -0.89 -1.92 -22.55
CA LEU A 147 -1.38 -3.19 -22.04
C LEU A 147 -2.83 -3.34 -22.48
N ASP A 148 -3.10 -4.37 -23.26
CA ASP A 148 -4.46 -4.83 -23.49
C ASP A 148 -4.96 -5.54 -22.24
N VAL A 149 -6.05 -5.06 -21.67
CA VAL A 149 -6.62 -5.56 -20.42
C VAL A 149 -7.62 -6.66 -20.71
N PRO A 150 -7.71 -7.71 -19.88
CA PRO A 150 -8.70 -8.77 -20.06
C PRO A 150 -10.11 -8.22 -20.18
N GLN A 151 -10.90 -8.80 -21.08
CA GLN A 151 -12.31 -8.46 -21.17
C GLN A 151 -13.01 -8.90 -19.89
N VAL A 152 -13.76 -7.98 -19.32
CA VAL A 152 -14.56 -8.15 -18.11
C VAL A 152 -15.87 -7.41 -18.33
N ASP A 153 -16.97 -7.98 -17.82
CA ASP A 153 -18.31 -7.42 -17.98
C ASP A 153 -18.61 -6.35 -16.92
N ARG A 154 -17.81 -6.32 -15.85
CA ARG A 154 -17.87 -5.34 -14.77
C ARG A 154 -16.47 -5.01 -14.25
N TYR A 155 -16.38 -3.90 -13.52
CA TYR A 155 -15.15 -3.47 -12.85
C TYR A 155 -14.02 -3.08 -13.81
N GLU A 156 -14.35 -2.74 -15.05
CA GLU A 156 -13.42 -2.34 -16.11
C GLU A 156 -12.41 -1.30 -15.59
N GLN A 157 -12.92 -0.24 -14.96
CA GLN A 157 -12.11 0.83 -14.36
C GLN A 157 -11.15 0.29 -13.29
N ARG A 158 -11.62 -0.61 -12.42
CA ARG A 158 -10.81 -1.20 -11.34
C ARG A 158 -9.70 -2.10 -11.91
N VAL A 159 -9.99 -2.88 -12.95
CA VAL A 159 -9.02 -3.77 -13.58
C VAL A 159 -7.97 -2.96 -14.33
N VAL A 160 -8.36 -1.98 -15.17
CA VAL A 160 -7.38 -1.14 -15.89
C VAL A 160 -6.49 -0.38 -14.91
N HIS A 161 -7.05 0.14 -13.81
CA HIS A 161 -6.30 0.87 -12.80
C HIS A 161 -5.24 -0.02 -12.14
N ALA A 162 -5.67 -1.15 -11.58
CA ALA A 162 -4.79 -2.03 -10.83
C ALA A 162 -3.68 -2.61 -11.71
N LEU A 163 -4.01 -3.04 -12.93
CA LEU A 163 -3.01 -3.58 -13.84
C LEU A 163 -2.05 -2.49 -14.33
N ALA A 164 -2.51 -1.27 -14.63
CA ALA A 164 -1.62 -0.18 -15.00
C ALA A 164 -0.63 0.15 -13.88
N LEU A 165 -1.16 0.41 -12.68
CA LEU A 165 -0.40 0.85 -11.51
C LEU A 165 0.65 -0.18 -11.11
N TYR A 166 0.23 -1.40 -10.79
CA TYR A 166 1.14 -2.41 -10.25
C TYR A 166 2.09 -2.99 -11.31
N LEU A 167 1.71 -3.02 -12.59
CA LEU A 167 2.66 -3.39 -13.65
C LEU A 167 3.72 -2.30 -13.84
N ALA A 168 3.35 -1.02 -13.81
CA ALA A 168 4.32 0.08 -13.88
C ALA A 168 5.29 0.03 -12.70
N GLU A 169 4.77 -0.12 -11.48
CA GLU A 169 5.53 -0.20 -10.23
C GLU A 169 6.55 -1.35 -10.25
N SER A 170 6.05 -2.57 -10.44
CA SER A 170 6.86 -3.79 -10.37
C SER A 170 7.91 -3.86 -11.49
N GLN A 171 7.58 -3.41 -12.71
CA GLN A 171 8.55 -3.37 -13.82
C GLN A 171 9.62 -2.30 -13.62
N HIS A 172 9.26 -1.16 -13.02
CA HIS A 172 10.24 -0.14 -12.66
C HIS A 172 11.18 -0.63 -11.55
N ALA A 173 10.64 -1.35 -10.56
CA ALA A 173 11.42 -1.94 -9.48
C ALA A 173 12.41 -2.98 -10.01
N LEU A 174 11.94 -3.95 -10.81
CA LEU A 174 12.79 -4.99 -11.42
C LEU A 174 13.86 -4.41 -12.34
N THR A 175 13.51 -3.41 -13.16
CA THR A 175 14.48 -2.76 -14.07
C THR A 175 15.63 -2.11 -13.31
N ASN A 176 15.37 -1.56 -12.13
CA ASN A 176 16.34 -0.78 -11.36
C ASN A 176 16.88 -1.53 -10.13
N ALA A 177 16.51 -2.81 -9.93
CA ALA A 177 16.88 -3.59 -8.76
C ALA A 177 18.41 -3.59 -8.54
N ASP A 178 19.19 -3.65 -9.61
CA ASP A 178 20.66 -3.72 -9.56
C ASP A 178 21.33 -2.42 -9.08
N VAL A 179 20.62 -1.29 -9.16
CA VAL A 179 21.10 0.02 -8.70
C VAL A 179 20.93 0.18 -7.19
N VAL A 180 20.02 -0.57 -6.56
CA VAL A 180 19.74 -0.43 -5.13
C VAL A 180 20.81 -1.13 -4.30
N GLU A 181 21.62 -0.38 -3.55
CA GLU A 181 22.78 -0.95 -2.85
C GLU A 181 22.47 -1.41 -1.41
N ASP A 182 21.77 -0.60 -0.60
CA ASP A 182 21.64 -0.90 0.84
C ASP A 182 20.20 -1.17 1.31
N LEU A 183 19.21 -0.42 0.83
CA LEU A 183 17.81 -0.59 1.23
C LEU A 183 16.84 -0.17 0.12
N PHE A 184 15.88 -1.03 -0.17
CA PHE A 184 14.75 -0.74 -1.05
C PHE A 184 13.46 -0.47 -0.25
N ILE A 185 12.72 0.56 -0.62
CA ILE A 185 11.48 0.98 0.06
C ILE A 185 10.38 1.19 -0.99
N LEU A 186 9.32 0.38 -0.93
CA LEU A 186 8.10 0.57 -1.71
C LEU A 186 7.16 1.53 -0.97
N ASP A 187 6.55 2.47 -1.69
CA ASP A 187 5.47 3.33 -1.18
C ASP A 187 4.12 2.58 -1.16
N GLY A 188 4.08 1.50 -0.40
CA GLY A 188 2.93 0.62 -0.37
C GLY A 188 3.27 -0.73 0.24
N PRO A 189 2.35 -1.70 0.15
CA PRO A 189 2.58 -3.06 0.59
C PRO A 189 3.65 -3.76 -0.28
N ILE A 190 4.30 -4.78 0.26
CA ILE A 190 5.33 -5.55 -0.48
C ILE A 190 4.76 -6.45 -1.58
N TYR A 191 3.43 -6.59 -1.63
CA TYR A 191 2.68 -7.33 -2.64
C TYR A 191 1.47 -6.51 -3.12
N PRO A 192 1.00 -6.73 -4.36
CA PRO A 192 -0.03 -5.90 -4.98
C PRO A 192 -1.41 -6.21 -4.38
N THR A 193 -1.67 -5.68 -3.19
CA THR A 193 -2.82 -6.02 -2.36
C THR A 193 -4.15 -5.72 -3.05
N GLY A 194 -4.21 -4.71 -3.92
CA GLY A 194 -5.38 -4.40 -4.74
C GLY A 194 -5.78 -5.54 -5.68
N VAL A 195 -4.80 -6.24 -6.26
CA VAL A 195 -4.98 -7.44 -7.12
C VAL A 195 -5.22 -8.67 -6.26
N LEU A 196 -4.45 -8.89 -5.19
CA LEU A 196 -4.65 -10.04 -4.30
C LEU A 196 -6.05 -10.08 -3.67
N ARG A 197 -6.66 -8.92 -3.40
CA ARG A 197 -8.05 -8.82 -2.91
C ARG A 197 -9.09 -9.33 -3.90
N TRP A 198 -8.76 -9.55 -5.17
CA TRP A 198 -9.68 -10.12 -6.16
C TRP A 198 -10.00 -11.59 -5.84
N ALA A 199 -9.08 -12.31 -5.19
CA ALA A 199 -9.35 -13.68 -4.74
C ALA A 199 -10.40 -13.72 -3.60
N ASP A 200 -10.48 -12.66 -2.80
CA ASP A 200 -11.37 -12.54 -1.64
C ASP A 200 -12.74 -11.90 -1.99
N ARG A 201 -12.85 -11.23 -3.14
CA ARG A 201 -14.00 -10.37 -3.48
C ARG A 201 -14.48 -10.63 -4.89
N ASP A 202 -15.77 -10.93 -5.01
CA ASP A 202 -16.52 -11.05 -6.27
C ASP A 202 -16.03 -12.18 -7.18
N THR A 203 -16.94 -13.09 -7.56
CA THR A 203 -16.57 -14.29 -8.34
C THR A 203 -15.92 -13.92 -9.68
N GLU A 204 -16.38 -12.85 -10.33
CA GLU A 204 -15.85 -12.42 -11.64
C GLU A 204 -14.36 -12.02 -11.61
N LEU A 205 -13.91 -11.31 -10.56
CA LEU A 205 -12.49 -10.94 -10.43
C LEU A 205 -11.63 -12.11 -9.96
N ALA A 206 -12.20 -13.02 -9.17
CA ALA A 206 -11.54 -14.27 -8.80
C ALA A 206 -11.38 -15.20 -10.03
N ASP A 207 -12.39 -15.30 -10.89
CA ASP A 207 -12.35 -16.03 -12.14
C ASP A 207 -11.28 -15.41 -13.07
N LEU A 208 -11.21 -14.08 -13.16
CA LEU A 208 -10.17 -13.40 -13.91
C LEU A 208 -8.75 -13.75 -13.43
N LEU A 209 -8.53 -13.80 -12.11
CA LEU A 209 -7.24 -14.24 -11.55
C LEU A 209 -6.92 -15.69 -11.91
N ALA A 210 -7.92 -16.55 -12.05
CA ALA A 210 -7.72 -17.96 -12.37
C ALA A 210 -7.41 -18.16 -13.86
N GLU A 211 -8.13 -17.46 -14.72
CA GLU A 211 -8.18 -17.70 -16.17
C GLU A 211 -7.18 -16.86 -16.99
N ASP A 212 -6.74 -15.71 -16.48
CA ASP A 212 -5.87 -14.79 -17.22
C ASP A 212 -4.47 -14.66 -16.62
N ASP A 213 -3.45 -14.65 -17.48
CA ASP A 213 -2.05 -14.56 -17.07
C ASP A 213 -1.60 -13.11 -16.76
N ARG A 214 -2.32 -12.07 -17.22
CA ARG A 214 -1.92 -10.67 -17.01
C ARG A 214 -1.95 -10.26 -15.53
N PRO A 215 -3.01 -10.54 -14.74
CA PRO A 215 -2.98 -10.31 -13.30
C PRO A 215 -1.91 -11.15 -12.58
N LYS A 216 -1.69 -12.41 -13.00
CA LYS A 216 -0.65 -13.27 -12.44
C LYS A 216 0.75 -12.73 -12.72
N THR A 217 0.98 -12.17 -13.91
CA THR A 217 2.24 -11.51 -14.28
C THR A 217 2.57 -10.37 -13.33
N VAL A 218 1.56 -9.57 -12.93
CA VAL A 218 1.76 -8.51 -11.94
C VAL A 218 2.25 -9.12 -10.62
N VAL A 219 1.56 -10.12 -10.08
CA VAL A 219 1.95 -10.76 -8.81
C VAL A 219 3.32 -11.44 -8.93
N ASN A 220 3.60 -12.09 -10.05
CA ASN A 220 4.89 -12.74 -10.34
C ASN A 220 6.04 -11.75 -10.29
N ASN A 221 5.87 -10.53 -10.83
CA ASN A 221 6.93 -9.53 -10.76
C ASN A 221 7.31 -9.16 -9.31
N TYR A 222 6.37 -9.19 -8.35
CA TYR A 222 6.71 -8.96 -6.93
C TYR A 222 7.38 -10.18 -6.30
N VAL A 223 7.00 -11.40 -6.71
CA VAL A 223 7.72 -12.63 -6.32
C VAL A 223 9.17 -12.55 -6.81
N ASP A 224 9.38 -12.27 -8.10
CA ASP A 224 10.69 -12.06 -8.70
C ASP A 224 11.48 -10.95 -7.99
N LEU A 225 10.79 -9.88 -7.55
CA LEU A 225 11.41 -8.78 -6.83
C LEU A 225 11.95 -9.25 -5.47
N VAL A 226 11.15 -9.99 -4.69
CA VAL A 226 11.61 -10.57 -3.42
C VAL A 226 12.80 -11.48 -3.67
N GLU A 227 12.72 -12.36 -4.66
CA GLU A 227 13.81 -13.28 -5.01
C GLU A 227 15.08 -12.54 -5.39
N ARG A 228 14.98 -11.50 -6.22
CA ARG A 228 16.12 -10.68 -6.64
C ARG A 228 16.79 -9.96 -5.48
N PHE A 229 16.00 -9.39 -4.57
CA PHE A 229 16.54 -8.68 -3.40
C PHE A 229 17.15 -9.63 -2.37
N VAL A 230 16.59 -10.84 -2.21
CA VAL A 230 17.19 -11.91 -1.40
C VAL A 230 18.51 -12.39 -2.01
N GLU A 231 18.56 -12.63 -3.32
CA GLU A 231 19.78 -13.03 -4.03
C GLU A 231 20.90 -11.99 -3.87
N ARG A 232 20.54 -10.71 -3.90
CA ARG A 232 21.50 -9.59 -3.77
C ARG A 232 21.90 -9.29 -2.32
N ASP A 233 21.27 -9.92 -1.33
CA ASP A 233 21.44 -9.61 0.10
C ASP A 233 21.15 -8.13 0.42
N VAL A 234 20.14 -7.57 -0.25
CA VAL A 234 19.68 -6.19 -0.04
C VAL A 234 18.25 -6.22 0.49
N PRO A 235 17.99 -5.77 1.72
CA PRO A 235 16.65 -5.83 2.28
C PRO A 235 15.69 -4.89 1.56
N MET A 236 14.42 -5.32 1.51
CA MET A 236 13.31 -4.48 1.04
C MET A 236 12.22 -4.36 2.09
N VAL A 237 11.56 -3.20 2.10
CA VAL A 237 10.38 -2.94 2.94
C VAL A 237 9.28 -2.26 2.14
N GLY A 238 8.04 -2.49 2.54
CA GLY A 238 6.88 -1.71 2.11
C GLY A 238 6.46 -0.75 3.21
N PHE A 239 6.23 0.52 2.88
CA PHE A 239 5.79 1.53 3.84
C PHE A 239 4.36 1.97 3.53
N ILE A 240 3.42 1.58 4.39
CA ILE A 240 2.00 1.80 4.16
C ILE A 240 1.53 2.99 5.00
N LYS A 241 1.22 4.10 4.30
CA LYS A 241 0.72 5.35 4.90
C LYS A 241 -0.68 5.19 5.49
N ASN A 242 -1.55 4.44 4.80
CA ASN A 242 -2.96 4.27 5.14
C ASN A 242 -3.39 2.81 4.94
N SER A 243 -3.42 2.03 6.02
CA SER A 243 -3.95 0.67 5.93
C SER A 243 -5.44 0.64 6.26
N SER A 244 -6.24 0.12 5.31
CA SER A 244 -7.66 -0.17 5.49
C SER A 244 -7.93 -1.64 5.86
N THR A 245 -6.88 -2.42 6.16
CA THR A 245 -7.00 -3.85 6.44
C THR A 245 -7.87 -4.11 7.68
N LYS A 246 -8.63 -5.20 7.61
CA LYS A 246 -9.57 -5.64 8.65
C LYS A 246 -9.34 -7.10 9.03
N ALA A 247 -8.20 -7.67 8.64
CA ALA A 247 -7.96 -9.11 8.82
C ALA A 247 -7.96 -9.46 10.31
N LEU A 248 -7.22 -8.70 11.12
CA LEU A 248 -7.10 -8.95 12.56
C LEU A 248 -8.39 -8.59 13.28
N THR A 249 -8.95 -7.40 13.03
CA THR A 249 -10.19 -6.96 13.66
C THR A 249 -11.39 -7.85 13.32
N ARG A 250 -11.47 -8.42 12.11
CA ARG A 250 -12.49 -9.43 11.78
C ARG A 250 -12.32 -10.72 12.58
N ALA A 251 -11.08 -11.22 12.71
CA ALA A 251 -10.81 -12.41 13.52
C ALA A 251 -11.08 -12.17 15.01
N LEU A 252 -10.68 -11.01 15.52
CA LEU A 252 -10.89 -10.60 16.91
C LEU A 252 -12.38 -10.43 17.25
N ARG A 253 -13.19 -9.84 16.37
CA ARG A 253 -14.65 -9.69 16.58
C ARG A 253 -15.40 -11.02 16.76
N ARG A 254 -14.83 -12.14 16.30
CA ARG A 254 -15.41 -13.49 16.55
C ARG A 254 -15.11 -13.99 17.96
N LYS A 255 -14.15 -13.39 18.67
CA LYS A 255 -13.65 -13.80 19.98
C LYS A 255 -13.91 -12.77 21.08
N THR A 256 -14.01 -11.49 20.71
CA THR A 256 -14.15 -10.35 21.63
C THR A 256 -15.14 -9.32 21.05
N ASN A 257 -15.50 -8.30 21.82
CA ASN A 257 -16.32 -7.17 21.37
C ASN A 257 -15.49 -6.08 20.66
N ALA A 258 -14.43 -6.46 19.94
CA ALA A 258 -13.49 -5.55 19.27
C ALA A 258 -14.19 -4.38 18.52
N PRO A 259 -14.14 -3.14 19.05
CA PRO A 259 -14.95 -2.02 18.56
C PRO A 259 -14.34 -1.29 17.37
N TRP A 260 -13.08 -1.60 17.02
CA TRP A 260 -12.32 -0.86 16.02
C TRP A 260 -12.78 -1.17 14.60
N VAL A 261 -12.87 -0.15 13.76
CA VAL A 261 -13.35 -0.28 12.36
C VAL A 261 -12.38 -1.04 11.45
N ASN A 262 -11.08 -0.98 11.74
CA ASN A 262 -9.98 -1.60 11.01
C ASN A 262 -8.77 -1.82 11.95
N ASP A 263 -7.75 -2.51 11.45
CA ASP A 263 -6.59 -2.92 12.24
C ASP A 263 -5.76 -1.69 12.67
N THR A 264 -5.69 -0.65 11.82
CA THR A 264 -5.05 0.65 12.13
C THR A 264 -5.67 1.33 13.35
N ALA A 265 -7.00 1.32 13.49
CA ALA A 265 -7.68 1.91 14.64
C ALA A 265 -7.41 1.13 15.94
N PHE A 266 -7.28 -0.20 15.85
CA PHE A 266 -6.81 -1.01 16.99
C PHE A 266 -5.38 -0.65 17.39
N PHE A 267 -4.45 -0.64 16.42
CA PHE A 267 -3.05 -0.35 16.71
C PHE A 267 -2.82 1.07 17.21
N ARG A 268 -3.58 2.06 16.72
CA ARG A 268 -3.57 3.42 17.27
C ARG A 268 -3.86 3.39 18.77
N ARG A 269 -4.87 2.64 19.18
CA ARG A 269 -5.32 2.60 20.58
C ARG A 269 -4.25 2.06 21.53
N ILE A 270 -3.50 1.04 21.12
CA ILE A 270 -2.46 0.43 21.97
C ILE A 270 -1.12 1.20 21.96
N LEU A 271 -0.90 2.05 20.95
CA LEU A 271 0.36 2.78 20.75
C LEU A 271 0.28 4.24 21.18
N GLU A 272 -0.92 4.85 21.15
CA GLU A 272 -1.12 6.21 21.61
C GLU A 272 -0.83 6.32 23.12
N ARG A 273 -0.07 7.35 23.49
CA ARG A 273 0.23 7.67 24.88
C ARG A 273 -0.44 8.98 25.25
N ARG A 274 -1.08 8.99 26.41
CA ARG A 274 -1.71 10.18 27.01
C ARG A 274 -1.08 10.45 28.37
N ASP A 275 -1.03 11.71 28.78
CA ASP A 275 -0.64 12.10 30.13
C ASP A 275 -1.83 12.04 31.10
N ASP A 276 -1.60 12.46 32.35
CA ASP A 276 -2.61 12.43 33.42
C ASP A 276 -3.81 13.37 33.12
N ASP A 277 -3.61 14.38 32.27
CA ASP A 277 -4.66 15.31 31.82
C ASP A 277 -5.41 14.78 30.58
N GLY A 278 -5.01 13.62 30.05
CA GLY A 278 -5.59 13.00 28.86
C GLY A 278 -5.06 13.56 27.54
N GLU A 279 -4.05 14.43 27.58
CA GLU A 279 -3.43 15.04 26.42
C GLU A 279 -2.44 14.08 25.76
N ARG A 280 -2.37 14.11 24.43
CA ARG A 280 -1.50 13.21 23.67
C ARG A 280 -0.02 13.59 23.89
N GLN A 281 0.79 12.62 24.32
CA GLN A 281 2.22 12.80 24.46
C GLN A 281 2.94 12.68 23.10
N THR A 282 3.70 13.70 22.74
CA THR A 282 4.31 13.85 21.41
C THR A 282 5.84 13.71 21.39
N ASP A 283 6.44 13.30 22.51
CA ASP A 283 7.89 13.24 22.73
C ASP A 283 8.57 12.01 22.08
N CYS A 284 7.80 10.95 21.86
CA CYS A 284 8.31 9.66 21.42
C CYS A 284 7.48 9.06 20.29
N LEU A 285 8.16 8.41 19.35
CA LEU A 285 7.51 7.42 18.48
C LEU A 285 7.19 6.17 19.30
N THR A 286 6.05 5.53 19.03
CA THR A 286 5.70 4.24 19.63
C THR A 286 5.51 3.18 18.56
N THR A 287 5.90 1.95 18.88
CA THR A 287 5.91 0.88 17.90
C THR A 287 5.73 -0.49 18.52
N THR A 288 5.22 -1.46 17.75
CA THR A 288 5.13 -2.87 18.14
C THR A 288 6.43 -3.62 17.88
N ASN A 289 6.52 -4.87 18.34
CA ASN A 289 7.39 -5.86 17.71
C ASN A 289 6.96 -6.14 16.26
N TRP A 290 7.78 -6.90 15.54
CA TRP A 290 7.37 -7.45 14.26
C TRP A 290 6.46 -8.66 14.47
N PHE A 291 5.47 -8.81 13.60
CA PHE A 291 4.59 -9.96 13.51
C PHE A 291 4.80 -10.66 12.16
N ARG A 292 4.56 -11.97 12.13
CA ARG A 292 4.40 -12.77 10.92
C ARG A 292 2.91 -12.94 10.66
N SER A 293 2.46 -12.55 9.48
CA SER A 293 1.05 -12.44 9.10
C SER A 293 0.67 -13.46 8.04
N ARG A 294 -0.45 -14.13 8.26
CA ARG A 294 -1.13 -15.01 7.29
C ARG A 294 -2.61 -14.66 7.15
N GLY A 295 -3.00 -13.50 7.69
CA GLY A 295 -4.39 -13.04 7.71
C GLY A 295 -4.77 -12.23 6.46
N GLY A 296 -5.96 -12.47 5.92
CA GLY A 296 -6.43 -11.77 4.72
C GLY A 296 -5.56 -12.08 3.50
N THR A 297 -5.22 -11.06 2.71
CA THR A 297 -4.39 -11.19 1.51
C THR A 297 -2.99 -11.73 1.78
N ASP A 298 -2.46 -11.52 3.00
CA ASP A 298 -1.14 -12.03 3.40
C ASP A 298 -1.14 -13.57 3.37
N GLY A 299 -2.30 -14.21 3.58
CA GLY A 299 -2.47 -15.66 3.52
C GLY A 299 -2.28 -16.27 2.13
N ILE A 300 -2.49 -15.50 1.05
CA ILE A 300 -2.27 -15.98 -0.33
C ILE A 300 -0.78 -16.27 -0.56
N MET A 301 0.08 -15.42 0.02
CA MET A 301 1.54 -15.54 -0.07
C MET A 301 2.15 -16.37 1.06
N ALA A 302 1.31 -16.96 1.93
CA ALA A 302 1.79 -17.78 3.04
C ALA A 302 2.40 -19.10 2.57
N ALA A 303 3.13 -19.78 3.48
CA ALA A 303 3.76 -21.06 3.15
C ALA A 303 2.74 -22.15 2.79
N ASP A 304 1.56 -22.12 3.41
CA ASP A 304 0.40 -22.96 3.11
C ASP A 304 -0.53 -22.37 2.04
N GLY A 305 -0.22 -21.17 1.54
CA GLY A 305 -0.88 -20.52 0.42
C GLY A 305 -0.39 -21.00 -0.94
N ASP A 306 -1.25 -20.90 -1.95
CA ASP A 306 -0.96 -21.35 -3.31
C ASP A 306 -0.23 -20.31 -4.17
N ALA A 307 -0.07 -19.07 -3.68
CA ALA A 307 0.49 -17.94 -4.42
C ALA A 307 -0.12 -17.78 -5.83
N LEU A 308 -1.41 -18.08 -6.00
CA LEU A 308 -2.10 -18.08 -7.30
C LEU A 308 -1.49 -19.02 -8.35
N GLY A 309 -0.78 -20.06 -7.90
CA GLY A 309 -0.07 -21.00 -8.76
C GLY A 309 1.27 -20.49 -9.31
N ILE A 310 1.77 -19.36 -8.79
CA ILE A 310 3.07 -18.79 -9.19
C ILE A 310 4.21 -19.67 -8.64
N GLU A 311 5.16 -19.98 -9.52
CA GLU A 311 6.39 -20.69 -9.13
C GLU A 311 7.26 -19.80 -8.24
N ARG A 312 7.83 -20.41 -7.19
CA ARG A 312 8.67 -19.73 -6.20
C ARG A 312 10.01 -20.45 -6.11
N SER A 313 11.12 -19.72 -6.20
CA SER A 313 12.47 -20.31 -6.13
C SER A 313 13.02 -20.42 -4.70
N LEU A 314 12.51 -19.61 -3.77
CA LEU A 314 12.85 -19.66 -2.35
C LEU A 314 11.92 -20.60 -1.57
N ASP A 315 12.27 -20.86 -0.32
CA ASP A 315 11.35 -21.52 0.62
C ASP A 315 10.04 -20.73 0.73
N PRO A 316 8.85 -21.36 0.66
CA PRO A 316 7.57 -20.67 0.75
C PRO A 316 7.42 -19.76 1.98
N GLU A 317 8.03 -20.11 3.11
CA GLU A 317 8.01 -19.26 4.30
C GLU A 317 8.71 -17.92 4.08
N ALA A 318 9.70 -17.86 3.18
CA ALA A 318 10.50 -16.66 2.92
C ALA A 318 9.64 -15.50 2.37
N TYR A 319 8.53 -15.81 1.71
CA TYR A 319 7.61 -14.84 1.12
C TYR A 319 6.57 -14.32 2.11
N GLU A 320 6.44 -14.93 3.29
CA GLU A 320 5.41 -14.50 4.24
C GLU A 320 5.59 -13.04 4.63
N VAL A 321 4.47 -12.33 4.68
CA VAL A 321 4.45 -10.93 5.08
C VAL A 321 4.77 -10.85 6.56
N THR A 322 5.80 -10.08 6.89
CA THR A 322 6.07 -9.67 8.25
C THR A 322 5.89 -8.18 8.36
N PHE A 323 5.38 -7.70 9.49
CA PHE A 323 5.16 -6.27 9.65
C PHE A 323 5.34 -5.82 11.09
N PHE A 324 5.66 -4.55 11.27
CA PHE A 324 5.47 -3.87 12.55
C PHE A 324 4.65 -2.60 12.33
N VAL A 325 4.07 -2.10 13.41
CA VAL A 325 3.26 -0.88 13.39
C VAL A 325 3.98 0.23 14.13
N LEU A 326 3.94 1.42 13.55
CA LEU A 326 4.55 2.64 14.05
C LEU A 326 3.50 3.73 14.18
N TYR A 327 3.50 4.44 15.30
CA TYR A 327 2.66 5.60 15.55
C TYR A 327 3.52 6.85 15.74
N ASP A 328 3.22 7.89 14.97
CA ASP A 328 3.77 9.23 15.16
C ASP A 328 2.72 10.13 15.84
N PRO A 329 2.89 10.46 17.13
CA PRO A 329 1.93 11.28 17.86
C PRO A 329 1.88 12.75 17.41
N ARG A 330 2.88 13.24 16.66
CA ARG A 330 2.92 14.64 16.19
C ARG A 330 1.90 14.89 15.09
N SER A 331 1.72 13.91 14.21
CA SER A 331 0.76 13.95 13.10
C SER A 331 -0.50 13.11 13.37
N ASP A 332 -0.52 12.33 14.46
CA ASP A 332 -1.61 11.40 14.79
C ASP A 332 -1.83 10.37 13.67
N LEU A 333 -0.73 9.82 13.16
CA LEU A 333 -0.70 8.86 12.06
C LEU A 333 -0.13 7.52 12.51
N VAL A 334 -0.70 6.45 11.97
CA VAL A 334 -0.25 5.08 12.17
C VAL A 334 0.23 4.54 10.83
N PHE A 335 1.47 4.09 10.79
CA PHE A 335 2.11 3.47 9.65
C PHE A 335 2.27 1.97 9.87
N ARG A 336 2.06 1.18 8.82
CA ARG A 336 2.40 -0.24 8.79
C ARG A 336 3.63 -0.41 7.90
N VAL A 337 4.66 -1.08 8.43
CA VAL A 337 5.89 -1.34 7.69
C VAL A 337 5.97 -2.83 7.48
N GLU A 338 6.07 -3.26 6.23
CA GLU A 338 6.12 -4.66 5.82
C GLU A 338 7.50 -5.04 5.30
N ALA A 339 7.85 -6.32 5.43
CA ALA A 339 9.03 -6.91 4.83
C ALA A 339 8.79 -8.43 4.62
N PRO A 340 9.34 -9.03 3.56
CA PRO A 340 9.37 -10.49 3.44
C PRO A 340 10.07 -11.13 4.64
N TYR A 341 9.55 -12.27 5.11
CA TYR A 341 10.17 -13.04 6.20
C TYR A 341 11.62 -13.43 5.89
N ALA A 342 11.97 -13.56 4.60
CA ALA A 342 13.33 -13.77 4.14
C ALA A 342 14.36 -12.82 4.81
N PHE A 343 14.00 -11.55 5.00
CA PHE A 343 14.87 -10.55 5.63
C PHE A 343 14.67 -10.48 7.14
N THR A 344 13.42 -10.59 7.61
CA THR A 344 13.11 -10.38 9.02
C THR A 344 13.29 -11.62 9.88
N LYS A 345 13.54 -12.80 9.30
CA LYS A 345 13.97 -13.99 10.07
C LYS A 345 15.29 -13.72 10.80
N ASP A 346 16.19 -12.93 10.21
CA ASP A 346 17.40 -12.45 10.86
C ASP A 346 17.07 -11.32 11.85
N PRO A 347 17.31 -11.51 13.16
CA PRO A 347 17.08 -10.47 14.16
C PRO A 347 17.91 -9.20 13.95
N GLU A 348 19.12 -9.30 13.38
CA GLU A 348 19.98 -8.13 13.16
C GLU A 348 19.44 -7.27 12.01
N CYS A 349 19.14 -7.87 10.86
CA CYS A 349 18.48 -7.18 9.75
C CYS A 349 17.16 -6.55 10.19
N ARG A 350 16.32 -7.30 10.92
CA ARG A 350 15.06 -6.80 11.48
C ARG A 350 15.25 -5.59 12.39
N ALA A 351 16.29 -5.58 13.22
CA ALA A 351 16.61 -4.45 14.09
C ALA A 351 17.10 -3.24 13.29
N LYS A 352 17.94 -3.43 12.26
CA LYS A 352 18.39 -2.37 11.35
C LYS A 352 17.20 -1.73 10.61
N LEU A 353 16.32 -2.55 10.02
CA LEU A 353 15.10 -2.06 9.34
C LEU A 353 14.22 -1.22 10.27
N THR A 354 13.97 -1.71 11.49
CA THR A 354 13.18 -0.96 12.48
C THR A 354 13.84 0.39 12.79
N ARG A 355 15.15 0.40 13.05
CA ARG A 355 15.89 1.61 13.40
C ARG A 355 15.91 2.62 12.24
N GLN A 356 16.07 2.14 11.01
CA GLN A 356 16.06 2.97 9.81
C GLN A 356 14.73 3.71 9.67
N ILE A 357 13.61 2.99 9.70
CA ILE A 357 12.30 3.59 9.49
C ILE A 357 11.93 4.53 10.63
N LEU A 358 12.27 4.21 11.87
CA LEU A 358 12.08 5.13 12.99
C LEU A 358 12.91 6.41 12.84
N HIS A 359 14.17 6.32 12.40
CA HIS A 359 15.01 7.47 12.12
C HIS A 359 14.38 8.35 11.04
N ASP A 360 13.94 7.76 9.92
CA ASP A 360 13.42 8.55 8.80
C ASP A 360 12.07 9.21 9.15
N VAL A 361 11.16 8.49 9.81
CA VAL A 361 9.88 9.05 10.28
C VAL A 361 10.10 10.15 11.33
N ALA A 362 11.06 9.96 12.24
CA ALA A 362 11.39 10.99 13.23
C ALA A 362 11.87 12.29 12.56
N ARG A 363 12.71 12.19 11.53
CA ARG A 363 13.26 13.35 10.81
C ARG A 363 12.27 14.02 9.86
N GLU A 364 11.51 13.24 9.10
CA GLU A 364 10.61 13.78 8.07
C GLU A 364 9.21 14.11 8.61
N GLN A 365 8.87 13.66 9.81
CA GLN A 365 7.50 13.76 10.36
C GLN A 365 6.45 13.19 9.38
N GLY A 366 6.81 12.05 8.79
CA GLY A 366 6.08 11.47 7.67
C GLY A 366 6.82 10.26 7.10
N PRO A 367 6.52 9.88 5.85
CA PRO A 367 7.21 8.80 5.15
C PRO A 367 8.71 9.06 5.02
N PRO A 368 9.55 8.00 4.89
CA PRO A 368 10.96 8.16 4.60
C PRO A 368 11.23 9.08 3.40
N LEU A 369 12.30 9.87 3.47
CA LEU A 369 12.63 10.86 2.43
C LEU A 369 12.75 10.25 1.03
N ALA A 370 13.25 9.01 0.92
CA ALA A 370 13.34 8.29 -0.35
C ALA A 370 11.96 8.06 -0.99
N ILE A 371 10.94 7.78 -0.18
CA ILE A 371 9.54 7.70 -0.61
C ILE A 371 9.03 9.08 -1.02
N GLY A 372 9.24 10.10 -0.20
CA GLY A 372 8.79 11.46 -0.53
C GLY A 372 9.34 11.97 -1.87
N LYS A 373 10.59 11.60 -2.21
CA LYS A 373 11.15 11.87 -3.53
C LYS A 373 10.48 11.07 -4.64
N ALA A 374 10.23 9.78 -4.41
CA ALA A 374 9.59 8.92 -5.40
C ALA A 374 8.15 9.37 -5.71
N ASP A 375 7.38 9.70 -4.67
CA ASP A 375 6.02 10.26 -4.76
C ASP A 375 6.01 11.53 -5.61
N GLU A 376 6.86 12.52 -5.30
CA GLU A 376 6.95 13.75 -6.09
C GLU A 376 7.38 13.51 -7.56
N LEU A 377 8.14 12.44 -7.85
CA LEU A 377 8.57 12.09 -9.21
C LEU A 377 7.49 11.34 -10.00
N ALA A 378 6.68 10.51 -9.35
CA ALA A 378 5.65 9.67 -9.94
C ALA A 378 4.30 10.40 -10.07
N LYS A 379 4.06 11.38 -9.20
CA LYS A 379 2.83 12.15 -9.13
C LYS A 379 2.45 12.78 -10.46
N ILE A 380 1.19 12.55 -10.85
CA ILE A 380 0.55 13.27 -11.93
C ILE A 380 -0.45 14.23 -11.28
N ASP A 381 -0.17 15.53 -11.37
CA ASP A 381 -1.08 16.52 -10.82
C ASP A 381 -2.38 16.60 -11.63
N ARG A 382 -3.44 17.15 -11.02
CA ARG A 382 -4.76 17.25 -11.66
C ARG A 382 -4.70 17.95 -13.03
N GLN A 383 -3.85 18.97 -13.16
CA GLN A 383 -3.70 19.70 -14.42
C GLN A 383 -3.06 18.81 -15.50
N GLY A 384 -2.02 18.07 -15.15
CA GLY A 384 -1.37 17.08 -16.01
C GLY A 384 -2.33 15.98 -16.44
N SER A 385 -3.11 15.43 -15.51
CA SER A 385 -4.15 14.44 -15.80
C SER A 385 -5.18 15.00 -16.79
N GLU A 386 -5.73 16.19 -16.54
CA GLU A 386 -6.69 16.84 -17.45
C GLU A 386 -6.11 17.18 -18.83
N GLU A 387 -4.82 17.54 -18.90
CA GLU A 387 -4.15 17.76 -20.18
C GLU A 387 -3.94 16.44 -20.95
N LEU A 388 -3.54 15.37 -20.26
CA LEU A 388 -3.35 14.06 -20.86
C LEU A 388 -4.68 13.51 -21.38
N THR A 389 -5.75 13.55 -20.58
CA THR A 389 -7.10 13.14 -21.03
C THR A 389 -7.53 13.90 -22.28
N ARG A 390 -7.36 15.24 -22.33
CA ARG A 390 -7.70 16.04 -23.53
C ARG A 390 -6.84 15.72 -24.75
N ARG A 391 -5.59 15.27 -24.56
CA ARG A 391 -4.76 14.79 -25.68
C ARG A 391 -5.29 13.45 -26.18
N ILE A 392 -5.65 12.54 -25.29
CA ILE A 392 -6.25 11.23 -25.64
C ILE A 392 -7.59 11.41 -26.37
N GLU A 393 -8.49 12.28 -25.87
CA GLU A 393 -9.77 12.59 -26.54
C GLU A 393 -9.56 13.03 -28.00
N ARG A 394 -8.56 13.89 -28.25
CA ARG A 394 -8.21 14.34 -29.61
C ARG A 394 -7.61 13.23 -30.45
N THR A 395 -6.77 12.38 -29.89
CA THR A 395 -6.14 11.27 -30.60
C THR A 395 -7.15 10.18 -30.97
N PHE A 396 -8.13 9.91 -30.11
CA PHE A 396 -9.19 8.94 -30.36
C PHE A 396 -10.41 9.51 -31.08
N GLU A 397 -10.41 10.82 -31.36
CA GLU A 397 -11.52 11.54 -31.98
C GLU A 397 -12.87 11.28 -31.25
N THR A 398 -12.81 11.17 -29.91
CA THR A 398 -13.96 10.87 -29.05
C THR A 398 -13.83 11.58 -27.70
N ASP A 399 -14.95 11.96 -27.10
CA ASP A 399 -14.94 12.56 -25.77
C ASP A 399 -14.97 11.47 -24.68
N ARG A 400 -14.50 11.82 -23.48
CA ARG A 400 -14.81 11.04 -22.29
C ARG A 400 -16.32 11.01 -22.03
N GLU A 401 -16.78 9.87 -21.53
CA GLU A 401 -18.11 9.77 -20.95
C GLU A 401 -18.14 10.63 -19.68
N ARG A 402 -19.23 11.38 -19.48
CA ARG A 402 -19.41 12.22 -18.30
C ARG A 402 -20.68 11.79 -17.60
N GLU A 403 -20.58 11.42 -16.34
CA GLU A 403 -21.73 11.11 -15.53
C GLU A 403 -22.29 12.38 -14.87
N PHE A 404 -23.54 12.32 -14.43
CA PHE A 404 -24.20 13.43 -13.74
C PHE A 404 -23.46 13.83 -12.45
N ASN A 405 -22.74 12.90 -11.82
CA ASN A 405 -21.93 13.15 -10.62
C ASN A 405 -20.71 14.05 -10.92
N ASP A 406 -20.08 13.90 -12.09
CA ASP A 406 -18.93 14.71 -12.53
C ASP A 406 -19.27 16.20 -12.71
N ILE A 407 -20.55 16.49 -12.98
CA ILE A 407 -21.08 17.84 -13.15
C ILE A 407 -21.33 18.51 -11.79
N ARG A 408 -21.60 17.74 -10.73
CA ARG A 408 -22.08 18.25 -9.44
C ARG A 408 -21.00 18.31 -8.36
N TRP A 409 -20.03 17.39 -8.41
CA TRP A 409 -18.94 17.27 -7.45
C TRP A 409 -17.70 16.95 -8.27
N GLY A 410 -16.88 17.96 -8.60
CA GLY A 410 -15.69 17.72 -9.43
C GLY A 410 -14.91 16.53 -8.89
N ALA A 411 -14.79 15.47 -9.71
CA ALA A 411 -14.11 14.20 -9.48
C ALA A 411 -13.77 13.94 -8.01
N VAL A 412 -14.73 13.34 -7.28
CA VAL A 412 -14.42 12.75 -5.98
C VAL A 412 -13.51 11.56 -6.25
N GLU A 413 -12.24 11.66 -5.85
CA GLU A 413 -11.34 10.50 -5.73
C GLU A 413 -12.01 9.47 -4.82
N GLU A 414 -12.51 8.38 -5.40
CA GLU A 414 -12.74 7.18 -4.62
C GLU A 414 -11.36 6.64 -4.22
N SER A 415 -11.00 6.83 -2.96
CA SER A 415 -9.81 6.20 -2.39
C SER A 415 -10.07 4.69 -2.32
N PHE A 416 -9.51 3.91 -3.25
CA PHE A 416 -9.70 2.46 -3.37
C PHE A 416 -8.81 1.64 -2.42
#